data_AF-A0A966PZ97-F1
#
_entry.id   AF-A0A966PZ97-F1
#
_cell.length_a   1.000
_cell.length_b   1.000
_cell.length_c   1.000
_cell.angle_alpha   90.00
_cell.angle_beta   90.00
_cell.angle_gamma   90.00
#
_symmetry.space_group_name_H-M   'P 1'
#
loop_
_entity.id
_entity.type
_entity.pdbx_description
1 polymer ?
#
loop_
_entity_poly.entity_id
_entity_poly.type
_entity_poly.pdbx_seq_one_letter_code
_entity_poly.pdbx_strand_id
1 'polypeptide(L)'
;MAMNFPTGPTEGQSITLSNIIYTYNGGANVWLVSTNVATVGGGYFTGNNGDKAPENYGDVFRVHSNTVTQNVIILSGNNATATGPIIVSGAQTRITIQTGSRMRIG
;
A
#
# COMPACT_ATOMS: atom_id res chain seq x y z
N MET A 1 1.88 -35.31 -12.91
CA MET A 1 0.76 -34.43 -13.28
C MET A 1 1.33 -33.23 -14.01
N ALA A 2 0.82 -32.91 -15.20
CA ALA A 2 1.23 -31.70 -15.91
C ALA A 2 0.61 -30.47 -15.22
N MET A 3 1.42 -29.42 -15.00
CA MET A 3 0.92 -28.13 -14.50
C MET A 3 0.18 -27.42 -15.63
N ASN A 4 -1.07 -27.02 -15.40
CA ASN A 4 -1.89 -26.37 -16.42
C ASN A 4 -1.73 -24.84 -16.32
N PHE A 5 -1.10 -24.24 -17.32
CA PHE A 5 -0.95 -22.79 -17.43
C PHE A 5 -1.95 -22.22 -18.45
N PRO A 6 -2.43 -20.98 -18.27
CA PRO A 6 -3.30 -20.31 -19.24
C PRO A 6 -2.67 -20.22 -20.63
N THR A 7 -3.46 -20.44 -21.68
CA THR A 7 -3.08 -20.17 -23.07
C THR A 7 -3.39 -18.72 -23.42
N GLY A 8 -2.38 -17.94 -23.80
CA GLY A 8 -2.50 -16.51 -24.10
C GLY A 8 -2.34 -15.57 -22.89
N PRO A 9 -1.33 -15.75 -22.01
CA PRO A 9 -1.12 -14.83 -20.90
C PRO A 9 -0.59 -13.47 -21.34
N THR A 10 -0.88 -12.44 -20.53
CA THR A 10 -0.36 -11.09 -20.69
C THR A 10 0.84 -10.83 -19.78
N GLU A 11 1.75 -9.94 -20.18
CA GLU A 11 2.94 -9.57 -19.38
C GLU A 11 2.56 -9.25 -17.93
N GLY A 12 3.25 -9.88 -16.98
CA GLY A 12 3.02 -9.67 -15.54
C GLY A 12 1.81 -10.42 -14.96
N GLN A 13 1.04 -11.15 -15.78
CA GLN A 13 -0.02 -12.02 -15.26
C GLN A 13 0.58 -13.04 -14.29
N SER A 14 -0.07 -13.25 -13.14
CA SER A 14 0.38 -14.20 -12.13
C SER A 14 -0.67 -15.29 -11.89
N ILE A 15 -0.21 -16.53 -11.69
CA ILE A 15 -1.04 -17.70 -11.34
C ILE A 15 -0.43 -18.44 -10.16
N THR A 16 -1.26 -18.92 -9.25
CA THR A 16 -0.83 -19.78 -8.14
C THR A 16 -1.17 -21.23 -8.46
N LEU A 17 -0.17 -22.09 -8.49
CA LEU A 17 -0.32 -23.53 -8.68
C LEU A 17 0.43 -24.25 -7.57
N SER A 18 -0.26 -25.11 -6.81
CA SER A 18 0.33 -25.89 -5.70
C SER A 18 1.13 -25.02 -4.71
N ASN A 19 0.56 -23.89 -4.28
CA ASN A 19 1.16 -22.88 -3.40
C ASN A 19 2.41 -22.15 -3.95
N ILE A 20 2.76 -22.33 -5.22
CA ILE A 20 3.82 -21.59 -5.90
C ILE A 20 3.20 -20.56 -6.84
N ILE A 21 3.67 -19.31 -6.78
CA ILE A 21 3.25 -18.25 -7.70
C ILE A 21 4.18 -18.26 -8.91
N TYR A 22 3.59 -18.24 -10.09
CA TYR A 22 4.27 -18.08 -11.37
C TYR A 22 3.83 -16.76 -11.99
N THR A 23 4.77 -15.97 -12.49
CA THR A 23 4.50 -14.73 -13.23
C THR A 23 4.95 -14.90 -14.68
N TYR A 24 4.10 -14.51 -15.62
CA TYR A 24 4.40 -14.62 -17.04
C TYR A 24 5.27 -13.45 -17.52
N ASN A 25 6.41 -13.79 -18.12
CA ASN A 25 7.27 -12.87 -18.85
C ASN A 25 7.02 -13.07 -20.35
N GLY A 26 6.33 -12.12 -20.98
CA GLY A 26 6.01 -12.09 -22.40
C GLY A 26 7.20 -11.74 -23.29
N GLY A 27 8.24 -11.09 -22.77
CA GLY A 27 9.50 -10.91 -23.49
C GLY A 27 10.24 -12.24 -23.73
N ALA A 28 10.18 -13.15 -22.77
CA ALA A 28 10.76 -14.49 -22.86
C ALA A 28 9.74 -15.58 -23.28
N ASN A 29 8.44 -15.26 -23.24
CA ASN A 29 7.32 -16.19 -23.44
C ASN A 29 7.37 -17.40 -22.49
N VAL A 30 7.64 -17.15 -21.20
CA VAL A 30 7.82 -18.18 -20.17
C VAL A 30 7.14 -17.77 -18.86
N TRP A 31 6.60 -18.76 -18.14
CA TRP A 31 6.17 -18.62 -16.75
C TRP A 31 7.35 -18.82 -15.80
N LEU A 32 7.72 -17.77 -15.07
CA LEU A 32 8.82 -17.78 -14.11
C LEU A 32 8.26 -17.97 -12.70
N VAL A 33 8.95 -18.76 -11.85
CA VAL A 33 8.60 -18.83 -10.42
C VAL A 33 8.84 -17.46 -9.80
N SER A 34 7.77 -16.86 -9.27
CA SER A 34 7.82 -15.55 -8.63
C SER A 34 8.22 -15.73 -7.17
N THR A 35 9.53 -15.70 -6.91
CA THR A 35 10.07 -15.70 -5.53
C THR A 35 9.97 -14.32 -4.87
N ASN A 36 9.74 -13.28 -5.69
CA ASN A 36 9.44 -11.92 -5.25
C ASN A 36 8.12 -11.48 -5.87
N VAL A 37 7.00 -12.03 -5.38
CA VAL A 37 5.77 -11.26 -5.44
C VAL A 37 5.98 -10.09 -4.49
N ALA A 38 6.56 -9.01 -4.99
CA ALA A 38 6.36 -7.71 -4.39
C ALA A 38 4.84 -7.53 -4.42
N THR A 39 4.19 -7.82 -3.30
CA THR A 39 2.81 -7.42 -3.09
C THR A 39 2.81 -5.94 -3.45
N VAL A 40 2.18 -5.59 -4.57
CA VAL A 40 1.89 -4.19 -4.91
C VAL A 40 0.76 -3.73 -3.99
N GLY A 41 0.97 -3.91 -2.69
CA GLY A 41 0.22 -3.29 -1.62
C GLY A 41 1.04 -2.08 -1.22
N GLY A 42 0.41 -0.91 -1.25
CA GLY A 42 1.04 0.34 -0.83
C GLY A 42 1.84 0.12 0.45
N GLY A 43 3.15 0.35 0.38
CA GLY A 43 3.99 0.18 1.55
C GLY A 43 3.57 1.21 2.61
N TYR A 44 3.30 0.75 3.82
CA TYR A 44 3.20 1.61 4.98
C TYR A 44 4.62 2.09 5.28
N PHE A 45 5.00 3.29 4.85
CA PHE A 45 6.35 3.82 5.10
C PHE A 45 6.29 4.87 6.20
N THR A 46 7.15 4.74 7.21
CA THR A 46 7.28 5.72 8.30
C THR A 46 8.73 6.00 8.58
N GLY A 47 9.20 7.23 8.39
CA GLY A 47 10.58 7.58 8.72
C GLY A 47 11.54 7.44 7.54
N ASN A 48 12.71 6.85 7.78
CA ASN A 48 13.83 6.83 6.83
C ASN A 48 13.61 5.79 5.71
N ASN A 49 14.45 5.85 4.67
CA ASN A 49 14.39 4.91 3.55
C ASN A 49 14.48 3.45 4.04
N GLY A 50 13.37 2.71 3.91
CA GLY A 50 13.26 1.32 4.34
C GLY A 50 12.44 1.09 5.60
N ASP A 51 12.15 2.13 6.38
CA ASP A 51 11.32 1.99 7.58
C ASP A 51 9.85 1.82 7.19
N LYS A 52 9.28 0.67 7.58
CA LYS A 52 7.87 0.36 7.37
C LYS A 52 7.07 0.51 8.66
N ALA A 53 5.90 1.10 8.53
CA ALA A 53 4.90 1.11 9.56
C ALA A 53 4.14 -0.22 9.63
N PRO A 54 3.60 -0.58 10.80
CA PRO A 54 2.53 -1.55 10.92
C PRO A 54 1.40 -1.31 9.93
N GLU A 55 0.85 -2.43 9.46
CA GLU A 55 -0.41 -2.47 8.72
C GLU A 55 -1.44 -1.67 9.54
N ASN A 56 -2.17 -0.73 8.90
CA ASN A 56 -3.18 0.17 9.47
C ASN A 56 -2.75 1.57 9.94
N TYR A 57 -1.53 2.02 9.67
CA TYR A 57 -1.28 3.47 9.72
C TYR A 57 -1.84 4.06 8.43
N GLY A 58 -3.05 4.63 8.48
CA GLY A 58 -3.61 5.37 7.34
C GLY A 58 -2.56 6.34 6.76
N ASP A 59 -2.58 6.53 5.44
CA ASP A 59 -1.55 7.13 4.56
C ASP A 59 -1.18 8.62 4.84
N VAL A 60 -1.14 9.01 6.10
CA VAL A 60 -1.03 10.40 6.56
C VAL A 60 0.38 10.95 6.42
N PHE A 61 1.37 10.08 6.15
CA PHE A 61 2.73 10.50 5.82
C PHE A 61 2.86 11.01 4.38
N ARG A 62 1.83 10.88 3.53
CA ARG A 62 1.80 11.37 2.15
C ARG A 62 0.41 11.86 1.76
N VAL A 63 -0.12 12.86 2.46
CA VAL A 63 -1.37 13.51 2.05
C VAL A 63 -1.13 14.31 0.77
N HIS A 64 -1.00 13.63 -0.38
CA HIS A 64 -1.21 14.18 -1.72
C HIS A 64 -2.72 14.30 -2.03
N SER A 65 -3.57 13.75 -1.16
CA SER A 65 -5.03 13.92 -1.21
C SER A 65 -5.50 14.70 -0.01
N ASN A 66 -5.93 15.94 -0.24
CA ASN A 66 -6.52 16.81 0.78
C ASN A 66 -7.90 16.32 1.28
N THR A 67 -8.38 15.17 0.81
CA THR A 67 -9.63 14.54 1.22
C THR A 67 -9.37 13.24 1.98
N VAL A 68 -9.84 13.18 3.23
CA VAL A 68 -9.81 12.01 4.12
C VAL A 68 -11.12 11.25 3.95
N THR A 69 -11.04 10.05 3.39
CA THR A 69 -12.20 9.17 3.14
C THR A 69 -12.25 7.96 4.08
N GLN A 70 -11.22 7.79 4.93
CA GLN A 70 -11.07 6.67 5.86
C GLN A 70 -10.52 7.16 7.20
N ASN A 71 -10.65 6.32 8.24
CA ASN A 71 -10.14 6.65 9.56
C ASN A 71 -8.62 6.75 9.56
N VAL A 72 -8.15 7.85 10.14
CA VAL A 72 -6.73 8.19 10.26
C VAL A 72 -6.35 8.21 11.74
N ILE A 73 -5.21 7.63 12.07
CA ILE A 73 -4.60 7.72 13.39
C ILE A 73 -3.16 8.20 13.25
N ILE A 74 -2.87 9.38 13.81
CA ILE A 74 -1.52 9.87 14.03
C ILE A 74 -1.11 9.39 15.43
N LEU A 75 -0.28 8.34 15.47
CA LEU A 75 0.21 7.75 16.71
C LEU A 75 1.16 8.68 17.46
N SER A 76 1.28 8.46 18.78
CA SER A 76 2.22 9.14 19.68
C SER A 76 3.64 9.17 19.10
N GLY A 77 4.27 10.34 19.10
CA GLY A 77 5.64 10.54 18.59
C GLY A 77 5.74 10.78 17.09
N ASN A 78 4.63 10.61 16.35
CA ASN A 78 4.60 10.86 14.90
C ASN A 78 3.99 12.24 14.61
N ASN A 79 4.63 12.99 13.71
CA ASN A 79 4.11 14.26 13.21
C ASN A 79 3.65 14.11 11.76
N ALA A 80 2.61 14.85 11.40
CA ALA A 80 2.06 14.90 10.05
C ALA A 80 2.06 16.33 9.49
N THR A 81 2.26 16.44 8.17
CA THR A 81 2.09 17.69 7.43
C THR A 81 1.15 17.44 6.26
N ALA A 82 0.24 18.38 5.99
CA ALA A 82 -0.67 18.32 4.86
C ALA A 82 -0.84 19.70 4.20
N THR A 83 -1.13 19.70 2.91
CA THR A 83 -1.52 20.91 2.18
C THR A 83 -3.02 21.16 2.34
N GLY A 84 -3.38 22.37 2.76
CA GLY A 84 -4.78 22.74 2.99
C GLY A 84 -5.60 22.99 1.71
N PRO A 85 -6.95 22.95 1.79
CA PRO A 85 -7.78 22.63 2.96
C PRO A 85 -7.97 21.12 3.16
N ILE A 86 -8.19 20.66 4.39
CA ILE A 86 -8.51 19.25 4.70
C ILE A 86 -10.02 19.04 4.68
N ILE A 87 -10.48 18.12 3.83
CA ILE A 87 -11.87 17.69 3.72
C ILE A 87 -12.00 16.31 4.37
N VAL A 88 -12.81 16.19 5.43
CA VAL A 88 -13.16 14.88 6.01
C VAL A 88 -14.50 14.46 5.43
N SER A 89 -14.49 13.41 4.61
CA SER A 89 -15.68 12.90 3.91
C SER A 89 -16.16 11.60 4.54
N GLY A 90 -17.47 11.52 4.76
CA GLY A 90 -18.14 10.37 5.40
C GLY A 90 -18.52 10.65 6.86
N ALA A 91 -19.71 10.18 7.24
CA ALA A 91 -20.32 10.49 8.54
C ALA A 91 -19.57 9.90 9.75
N GLN A 92 -18.74 8.87 9.54
CA GLN A 92 -17.98 8.18 10.60
C GLN A 92 -16.46 8.36 10.46
N THR A 93 -16.04 9.18 9.50
CA THR A 93 -14.63 9.39 9.21
C THR A 93 -14.02 10.33 10.23
N ARG A 94 -12.89 9.93 10.81
CA ARG A 94 -12.19 10.68 11.85
C ARG A 94 -10.69 10.72 11.66
N ILE A 95 -10.09 11.82 12.09
CA ILE A 95 -8.66 11.97 12.30
C ILE A 95 -8.43 11.92 13.81
N THR A 96 -7.68 10.93 14.29
CA THR A 96 -7.30 10.80 15.70
C THR A 96 -5.84 11.20 15.85
N ILE A 97 -5.54 12.17 16.71
CA ILE A 97 -4.18 12.57 17.07
C ILE A 97 -3.93 12.10 18.50
N GLN A 98 -3.00 11.16 18.67
CA GLN A 98 -2.63 10.69 20.00
C GLN A 98 -1.79 11.75 20.74
N THR A 99 -1.74 11.62 22.06
CA THR A 99 -0.91 12.49 22.91
C THR A 99 0.55 12.39 22.47
N GLY A 100 1.25 13.53 22.41
CA GLY A 100 2.65 13.60 21.96
C GLY A 100 2.84 13.80 20.46
N SER A 101 1.76 13.93 19.69
CA SER A 101 1.79 14.08 18.23
C SER A 101 1.19 15.39 17.75
N ARG A 102 1.53 15.78 16.52
CA ARG A 102 1.03 17.02 15.90
C ARG A 102 0.70 16.83 14.43
N MET A 103 -0.33 17.56 13.98
CA MET A 103 -0.63 17.75 12.56
C MET A 103 -0.51 19.24 12.23
N ARG A 104 0.24 19.57 11.18
CA ARG A 104 0.31 20.92 10.61
C ARG A 104 -0.40 20.96 9.27
N ILE A 105 -1.20 22.00 9.05
CA ILE A 105 -1.78 22.34 7.74
C ILE A 105 -1.07 23.62 7.26
N GLY A 106 -0.53 23.58 6.04
CA GLY A 106 0.21 24.68 5.42
C GLY A 106 -0.21 24.93 3.98
#